data_AF-A0A382LI24-F1
#
_entry.id   AF-A0A382LI24-F1
#
_cell.length_a   1.000
_cell.length_b   1.000
_cell.length_c   1.000
_cell.angle_alpha   90.00
_cell.angle_beta   90.00
_cell.angle_gamma   90.00
#
_symmetry.space_group_name_H-M   'P 1'
#
loop_
_entity.id
_entity.type
_entity.pdbx_description
1 polymer ?
#
loop_
_entity_poly.entity_id
_entity_poly.type
_entity_poly.pdbx_seq_one_letter_code
_entity_poly.pdbx_strand_id
1 'polypeptide(L)'
;MAEKKTEAVQKTNWDNLVEKVTHSKGYNTILENKVLFSMGTAIILILAVVLYGMIGGDSDAPDFTLKDTEGKSFSLSDYEGE
;
A
#
# COMPACT_ATOMS: atom_id res chain seq x y z
N MET A 1 -2.03 -25.13 -38.63
CA MET A 1 -2.30 -25.06 -37.17
C MET A 1 -1.04 -24.54 -36.52
N ALA A 2 -1.08 -23.34 -35.93
CA ALA A 2 0.10 -22.76 -35.27
C ALA A 2 0.18 -23.31 -33.85
N GLU A 3 1.29 -23.98 -33.52
CA GLU A 3 1.62 -24.37 -32.15
C GLU A 3 1.89 -23.10 -31.34
N LYS A 4 1.03 -22.83 -30.35
CA LYS A 4 1.25 -21.77 -29.37
C LYS A 4 2.40 -22.22 -28.47
N LYS A 5 3.58 -21.61 -28.64
CA LYS A 5 4.72 -21.77 -27.73
C LYS A 5 4.24 -21.35 -26.33
N THR A 6 4.09 -22.31 -25.43
CA THR A 6 3.84 -22.05 -24.01
C THR A 6 5.14 -21.53 -23.43
N GLU A 7 5.30 -20.22 -23.39
CA GLU A 7 6.38 -19.60 -22.64
C GLU A 7 6.17 -19.96 -21.16
N ALA A 8 7.16 -20.62 -20.56
CA ALA A 8 7.15 -20.89 -19.14
C ALA A 8 7.17 -19.54 -18.41
N VAL A 9 6.03 -19.12 -17.89
CA VAL A 9 5.92 -17.91 -17.06
C VAL A 9 6.87 -18.11 -15.88
N GLN A 10 7.95 -17.34 -15.86
CA GLN A 10 8.95 -17.41 -14.81
C GLN A 10 8.29 -17.01 -13.49
N LYS A 11 8.11 -17.99 -12.58
CA LYS A 11 7.55 -17.74 -11.24
C LYS A 11 8.40 -16.68 -10.53
N THR A 12 7.76 -15.62 -10.08
CA THR A 12 8.36 -14.57 -9.28
C THR A 12 8.42 -14.98 -7.81
N ASN A 13 9.20 -14.24 -7.00
CA ASN A 13 9.19 -14.40 -5.55
C ASN A 13 7.79 -14.17 -4.96
N TRP A 14 6.98 -13.32 -5.60
CA TRP A 14 5.58 -13.10 -5.22
C TRP A 14 4.74 -14.37 -5.44
N ASP A 15 4.88 -15.02 -6.60
CA ASP A 15 4.15 -16.26 -6.91
C ASP A 15 4.49 -17.37 -5.91
N ASN A 16 5.77 -17.51 -5.55
CA ASN A 16 6.23 -18.49 -4.57
C ASN A 16 5.69 -18.20 -3.15
N LEU A 17 5.52 -16.93 -2.79
CA LEU A 17 4.96 -16.54 -1.49
C LEU A 17 3.45 -16.80 -1.43
N VAL A 18 2.71 -16.45 -2.49
CA VAL A 18 1.27 -16.74 -2.59
C VAL A 18 1.03 -18.23 -2.48
N GLU A 19 1.75 -19.03 -3.27
CA GLU A 19 1.57 -20.48 -3.30
C GLU A 19 1.82 -21.10 -1.92
N LYS A 20 2.85 -20.65 -1.19
CA LYS A 20 3.14 -21.10 0.17
C LYS A 20 2.06 -20.72 1.18
N VAL A 21 1.51 -19.50 1.07
CA VAL A 21 0.45 -19.03 1.96
C VAL A 21 -0.86 -19.76 1.67
N THR A 22 -1.23 -19.89 0.39
CA THR A 22 -2.46 -20.56 -0.06
C THR A 22 -2.47 -22.05 0.28
N HIS A 23 -1.34 -22.75 0.18
CA HIS A 23 -1.24 -24.16 0.57
C HIS A 23 -1.01 -24.37 2.08
N SER A 24 -0.90 -23.30 2.87
CA SER A 24 -0.70 -23.45 4.31
C SER A 24 -1.96 -24.00 4.98
N LYS A 25 -1.77 -24.98 5.87
CA LYS A 25 -2.87 -25.61 6.63
C LYS A 25 -3.70 -24.58 7.41
N GLY A 26 -3.07 -23.51 7.89
CA GLY A 26 -3.74 -22.41 8.58
C GLY A 26 -4.65 -21.58 7.67
N TYR A 27 -4.27 -21.34 6.41
CA TYR A 27 -5.08 -20.57 5.47
C TYR A 27 -6.40 -21.27 5.14
N ASN A 28 -6.38 -22.58 4.94
CA ASN A 28 -7.60 -23.38 4.70
C ASN A 28 -8.52 -23.38 5.94
N THR A 29 -7.97 -23.51 7.14
CA THR A 29 -8.74 -23.43 8.40
C THR A 29 -9.37 -22.04 8.62
N ILE A 30 -8.67 -20.96 8.23
CA ILE A 30 -9.20 -19.59 8.31
C ILE A 30 -10.35 -19.39 7.30
N LEU A 31 -10.23 -19.95 6.09
CA LEU A 31 -11.28 -19.89 5.07
C LEU A 31 -12.54 -20.67 5.46
N GLU A 32 -12.38 -21.85 6.08
CA GLU A 32 -13.50 -22.63 6.61
C GLU A 32 -14.23 -21.88 7.73
N ASN A 33 -13.50 -21.07 8.52
CA ASN A 33 -14.07 -20.19 9.53
C ASN A 33 -14.54 -18.86 8.92
N LYS A 34 -15.70 -18.89 8.25
CA LYS A 34 -16.37 -17.73 7.63
C LYS A 34 -16.40 -16.49 8.53
N VAL A 35 -16.61 -16.65 9.84
CA VAL A 35 -16.69 -15.53 10.79
C VAL A 35 -15.32 -14.87 10.95
N LEU A 36 -14.27 -15.67 11.21
CA LEU A 36 -12.91 -15.15 11.36
C LEU A 36 -12.40 -14.49 10.07
N PHE A 37 -12.68 -15.09 8.91
CA PHE A 37 -12.34 -14.51 7.62
C PHE A 37 -13.06 -13.17 7.40
N SER A 38 -14.38 -13.11 7.61
CA SER A 38 -15.16 -11.88 7.43
C SER A 38 -14.70 -10.74 8.35
N MET A 39 -14.43 -11.06 9.63
CA MET A 39 -13.98 -10.07 10.61
C MET A 39 -12.58 -9.57 10.29
N GLY A 40 -11.68 -10.47 9.87
CA GLY A 40 -10.34 -10.10 9.40
C GLY A 40 -10.36 -9.19 8.18
N THR A 41 -11.19 -9.51 7.17
CA THR A 41 -11.35 -8.66 5.98
C THR A 41 -11.90 -7.28 6.31
N ALA A 42 -12.90 -7.19 7.20
CA ALA A 42 -13.46 -5.91 7.63
C ALA A 42 -12.41 -5.01 8.30
N ILE A 43 -11.59 -5.58 9.20
CA ILE A 43 -10.51 -4.84 9.88
C ILE A 43 -9.48 -4.32 8.87
N ILE A 44 -9.05 -5.16 7.92
CA ILE A 44 -8.06 -4.77 6.90
C ILE A 44 -8.61 -3.64 6.01
N LEU A 45 -9.89 -3.70 5.62
CA LEU A 45 -10.53 -2.66 4.81
C LEU A 45 -10.62 -1.34 5.56
N ILE A 46 -11.01 -1.36 6.84
CA ILE A 46 -11.05 -0.15 7.68
C ILE A 46 -9.65 0.46 7.80
N LEU A 47 -8.63 -0.36 8.06
CA LEU A 47 -7.25 0.11 8.13
C LEU A 47 -6.77 0.72 6.81
N ALA A 48 -7.11 0.10 5.67
CA ALA A 48 -6.76 0.62 4.36
C ALA A 48 -7.37 2.01 4.11
N VAL A 49 -8.63 2.22 4.46
CA VAL A 49 -9.32 3.51 4.34
C VAL A 49 -8.69 4.56 5.27
N VAL A 50 -8.40 4.20 6.52
CA VAL A 50 -7.78 5.11 7.49
C VAL A 50 -6.37 5.51 7.03
N LEU A 51 -5.55 4.55 6.59
CA LEU A 51 -4.21 4.82 6.05
C LEU A 51 -4.25 5.68 4.79
N TYR A 52 -5.20 5.40 3.89
CA TYR A 52 -5.40 6.22 2.70
C TYR A 52 -5.80 7.66 3.07
N GLY A 53 -6.70 7.84 4.03
CA GLY A 53 -7.08 9.17 4.53
C GLY A 53 -5.94 9.91 5.23
N MET A 54 -5.03 9.21 5.92
CA MET A 54 -3.86 9.84 6.55
C MET A 54 -2.78 10.24 5.54
N ILE A 55 -2.66 9.52 4.42
CA ILE A 55 -1.63 9.79 3.39
C ILE A 55 -2.16 10.73 2.31
N GLY A 56 -3.47 10.72 2.03
CA GLY A 56 -4.08 11.47 0.92
C GLY A 56 -5.26 12.36 1.30
N GLY A 57 -5.56 12.56 2.58
CA GLY A 57 -6.72 13.32 3.05
C GLY A 57 -6.52 14.83 3.14
N ASP A 58 -5.30 15.30 3.34
CA ASP A 58 -4.89 16.71 3.21
C ASP A 58 -3.38 16.67 2.96
N SER A 59 -2.99 16.86 1.69
CA SER A 59 -1.59 16.92 1.29
C SER A 59 -1.15 18.38 1.12
N ASP A 60 -1.61 19.28 1.99
CA ASP A 60 -0.94 20.55 2.17
C ASP A 60 0.37 20.24 2.89
N ALA A 61 1.48 20.32 2.14
CA ALA A 61 2.80 20.22 2.74
C ALA A 61 2.87 21.22 3.91
N PRO A 62 3.41 20.82 5.08
CA PRO A 62 3.49 21.73 6.22
C PRO A 62 4.30 22.97 5.81
N ASP A 63 3.65 24.13 5.74
CA ASP A 63 4.34 25.38 5.46
C ASP A 63 5.29 25.66 6.62
N PHE A 64 6.58 25.73 6.30
CA PHE A 64 7.60 26.05 7.28
C PHE A 64 8.19 27.42 6.94
N THR A 65 8.30 28.26 7.96
CA THR A 65 9.05 29.52 7.87
C THR A 65 10.41 29.31 8.50
N LEU A 66 11.46 29.37 7.69
CA LEU A 66 12.85 29.29 8.17
C LEU A 66 13.47 30.69 8.17
N LYS A 67 14.35 30.94 9.13
CA LYS A 67 15.21 32.12 9.15
C LYS A 67 16.59 31.74 8.66
N ASP A 68 17.05 32.42 7.61
CA ASP A 68 18.44 32.35 7.18
C ASP A 68 19.37 32.96 8.26
N THR A 69 20.64 32.63 8.18
CA THR A 69 21.76 33.15 8.97
C THR A 69 21.84 34.68 8.99
N GLU A 70 21.26 35.37 8.00
CA GLU A 70 21.12 36.83 7.91
C GLU A 70 19.82 37.38 8.55
N GLY A 71 19.00 36.52 9.15
CA GLY A 71 17.76 36.89 9.84
C GLY A 71 16.54 37.09 8.93
N LYS A 72 16.68 36.91 7.61
CA LYS A 72 15.58 36.93 6.65
C LYS A 72 14.72 35.67 6.79
N SER A 73 13.41 35.85 6.85
CA SER A 73 12.44 34.75 6.94
C SER A 73 11.97 34.40 5.53
N PHE A 74 11.95 33.10 5.20
CA PHE A 74 11.40 32.59 3.94
C PHE A 74 10.41 31.47 4.26
N SER A 75 9.28 31.46 3.54
CA SER A 75 8.25 30.44 3.66
C SER A 75 8.22 29.57 2.40
N LEU A 76 7.68 28.35 2.52
CA LEU A 76 7.54 27.44 1.37
C LEU A 76 6.53 27.99 0.36
N SER A 77 5.50 28.69 0.85
CA SER A 77 4.47 29.38 0.06
C SER A 77 5.01 30.49 -0.85
N ASP A 78 6.22 31.00 -0.59
CA ASP A 78 6.86 32.00 -1.47
C ASP A 78 7.31 31.41 -2.81
N TYR A 79 7.35 30.09 -2.94
CA TYR A 79 7.83 29.36 -4.13
C TYR A 79 6.74 28.51 -4.81
N GLU A 80 5.47 28.71 -4.43
CA GLU A 80 4.34 28.01 -5.05
C GLU A 80 4.03 28.63 -6.43
N GLY A 81 4.43 27.96 -7.51
CA GLY A 81 4.03 28.30 -8.89
C GLY A 81 5.11 28.86 -9.83
N GLU A 82 6.41 28.73 -9.52
CA GLU A 82 7.51 28.94 -10.50
C GLU A 82 7.76 27.72 -11.41
#